data_AF-A0A1E1XC12-F1
#
_entry.id   AF-A0A1E1XC12-F1
#
_cell.length_a   1.000
_cell.length_b   1.000
_cell.length_c   1.000
_cell.angle_alpha   90.00
_cell.angle_beta   90.00
_cell.angle_gamma   90.00
#
_symmetry.space_group_name_H-M   'P 1'
#
loop_
_entity.id
_entity.type
_entity.pdbx_description
1 polymer ?
#
loop_
_entity_poly.entity_id
_entity_poly.type
_entity_poly.pdbx_seq_one_letter_code
_entity_poly.pdbx_strand_id
1 'polypeptide(L)'
;SHCMQMLLLHTRSLNVLTRFASTFLNHVELMCTHHIGAYVMQTLLEASLKYLRNPLVYTTSEQEHIEAETNGGNQQHRHGCYSSKDKLVDRKRSSATHPDALSVDEDSRMQGPTSGHDNVVLWVLAVGRFCLENIEKFVHSGVPTHVIRSVVQVLGGCYVERHLSRPQTFRKKQKTEAQKEALEVVDVPDRFDELFRTYVNTIKSFDLLGIMSNSVTSLLLQALIMVLQLKDPKMLSSLVKRIAKVVFSQSGDERGLPPAFLDPSASFTVEEMLKRCSHKSFTKLWDNHLSDILLKMSLHPVSTFCAQRVIEHATSSEQFHEMYEKLEPGFNELLDHGQASMLVCIAAACKTHSVNQARFVTALMKTLHCAEPEDRHVFLTPLILYMKRYEEYDQTHQGTAVVYQGSVLLQHLFTFGKTQKVAQSLLSMSSEALKAIACCPCGSHVLDAFVQSDQVKKASKEQLIRMLKGLYESLAMDKYGSCFVMNLWDVANMAQKVDIAEELSDKESALATSMHGRLVSKKLSLYHFIHRRNDWAELQKSKKKTSLLFQDIIKEK
;
A
#
# COMPACT_ATOMS: atom_id res chain seq x y z
N SER A 1 7.01 -6.44 -28.89
CA SER A 1 6.38 -6.88 -27.63
C SER A 1 5.46 -5.85 -27.01
N HIS A 2 5.90 -4.60 -26.83
CA HIS A 2 5.06 -3.57 -26.18
C HIS A 2 3.70 -3.41 -26.87
N CYS A 3 3.65 -3.34 -28.21
CA CYS A 3 2.39 -3.30 -28.94
C CYS A 3 1.50 -4.54 -28.71
N MET A 4 2.10 -5.73 -28.61
CA MET A 4 1.36 -6.97 -28.31
C MET A 4 0.77 -6.92 -26.90
N GLN A 5 1.52 -6.44 -25.91
CA GLN A 5 1.03 -6.29 -24.54
C GLN A 5 -0.12 -5.28 -24.47
N MET A 6 0.03 -4.13 -25.12
CA MET A 6 -1.04 -3.11 -25.18
C MET A 6 -2.30 -3.67 -25.84
N LEU A 7 -2.15 -4.41 -26.94
CA LEU A 7 -3.28 -5.07 -27.60
C LEU A 7 -3.97 -6.07 -26.68
N LEU A 8 -3.21 -6.92 -25.97
CA LEU A 8 -3.75 -7.92 -25.04
C LEU A 8 -4.43 -7.32 -23.80
N LEU A 9 -3.93 -6.20 -23.26
CA LEU A 9 -4.53 -5.55 -22.09
C LEU A 9 -5.87 -4.88 -22.40
N HIS A 10 -6.02 -4.38 -23.63
CA HIS A 10 -7.18 -3.59 -24.06
C HIS A 10 -8.16 -4.36 -24.95
N THR A 11 -7.78 -5.54 -25.48
CA THR A 11 -8.66 -6.34 -26.32
C THR A 11 -9.93 -6.74 -25.57
N ARG A 12 -11.06 -6.59 -26.27
CA ARG A 12 -12.36 -7.17 -25.92
C ARG A 12 -12.75 -8.27 -26.92
N SER A 13 -11.84 -8.72 -27.77
CA SER A 13 -12.10 -9.80 -28.73
C SER A 13 -11.54 -11.12 -28.20
N LEU A 14 -12.42 -12.12 -28.06
CA LEU A 14 -12.03 -13.48 -27.70
C LEU A 14 -11.20 -14.13 -28.80
N ASN A 15 -11.43 -13.78 -30.06
CA ASN A 15 -10.65 -14.27 -31.19
C ASN A 15 -9.20 -13.78 -31.15
N VAL A 16 -8.99 -12.51 -30.80
CA VAL A 16 -7.63 -11.96 -30.61
C VAL A 16 -6.91 -12.74 -29.51
N LEU A 17 -7.56 -12.91 -28.36
CA LEU A 17 -6.99 -13.62 -27.21
C LEU A 17 -6.62 -15.07 -27.56
N THR A 18 -7.55 -15.80 -28.17
CA THR A 18 -7.35 -17.22 -28.54
C THR A 18 -6.35 -17.42 -29.68
N ARG A 19 -6.25 -16.48 -30.64
CA ARG A 19 -5.21 -16.50 -31.68
C ARG A 19 -3.80 -16.32 -31.11
N PHE A 20 -3.62 -15.39 -30.17
CA PHE A 20 -2.34 -15.23 -29.48
C PHE A 20 -2.00 -16.49 -28.67
N ALA A 21 -2.98 -17.03 -27.94
CA ALA A 21 -2.84 -18.26 -27.18
C ALA A 21 -2.36 -19.44 -28.05
N SER A 22 -3.05 -19.74 -29.14
CA SER A 22 -2.70 -20.86 -30.03
C SER A 22 -1.34 -20.65 -30.72
N THR A 23 -1.05 -19.44 -31.19
CA THR A 23 0.21 -19.12 -31.89
C THR A 23 1.42 -19.32 -30.98
N PHE A 24 1.33 -18.84 -29.74
CA PHE A 24 2.46 -18.91 -28.80
C PHE A 24 2.60 -20.27 -28.12
N LEU A 25 1.55 -21.08 -28.08
CA LEU A 25 1.62 -22.42 -27.50
C LEU A 25 2.63 -23.31 -28.24
N ASN A 26 2.70 -23.20 -29.58
CA ASN A 26 3.68 -23.93 -30.40
C ASN A 26 5.15 -23.53 -30.13
N HIS A 27 5.35 -22.41 -29.45
CA HIS A 27 6.67 -21.86 -29.10
C HIS A 27 6.77 -21.57 -27.60
N VAL A 28 6.04 -22.33 -26.76
CA VAL A 28 5.89 -22.02 -25.34
C VAL A 28 7.23 -21.95 -24.60
N GLU A 29 8.20 -22.79 -24.93
CA GLU A 29 9.54 -22.75 -24.34
C GLU A 29 10.26 -21.44 -24.62
N LEU A 30 10.34 -21.04 -25.90
CA LEU A 30 10.94 -19.78 -26.31
C LEU A 30 10.22 -18.60 -25.66
N MET A 31 8.89 -18.65 -25.63
CA MET A 31 8.07 -17.59 -25.06
C MET A 31 8.22 -17.49 -23.54
N CYS A 32 8.49 -18.58 -22.83
CA CYS A 32 8.71 -18.56 -21.38
C CYS A 32 10.15 -18.17 -20.99
N THR A 33 11.13 -18.46 -21.84
CA THR A 33 12.57 -18.30 -21.52
C THR A 33 13.17 -17.02 -22.10
N HIS A 34 12.61 -16.48 -23.17
CA HIS A 34 13.12 -15.27 -23.80
C HIS A 34 12.69 -14.00 -23.06
N HIS A 35 13.64 -13.08 -22.81
CA HIS A 35 13.40 -11.82 -22.07
C HIS A 35 12.20 -11.01 -22.57
N ILE A 36 11.98 -10.99 -23.88
CA ILE A 36 10.86 -10.25 -24.49
C ILE A 36 9.59 -11.10 -24.55
N GLY A 37 9.74 -12.40 -24.81
CA GLY A 37 8.62 -13.34 -24.93
C GLY A 37 7.88 -13.50 -23.61
N ALA A 38 8.63 -13.58 -22.50
CA ALA A 38 8.08 -13.81 -21.19
C ALA A 38 7.15 -12.69 -20.73
N TYR A 39 7.41 -11.43 -21.10
CA TYR A 39 6.47 -10.35 -20.82
C TYR A 39 5.16 -10.50 -21.60
N VAL A 40 5.23 -10.94 -22.86
CA VAL A 40 4.02 -11.19 -23.65
C VAL A 40 3.23 -12.36 -23.05
N MET A 41 3.89 -13.41 -22.59
CA MET A 41 3.24 -14.53 -21.88
C MET A 41 2.56 -14.10 -20.58
N GLN A 42 3.23 -13.29 -19.75
CA GLN A 42 2.64 -12.76 -18.52
C GLN A 42 1.40 -11.91 -18.81
N THR A 43 1.47 -11.02 -19.80
CA THR A 43 0.31 -10.20 -20.19
C THR A 43 -0.82 -11.05 -20.78
N LEU A 44 -0.50 -12.09 -21.53
CA LEU A 44 -1.51 -12.99 -22.08
C LEU A 44 -2.23 -13.78 -20.97
N LEU A 45 -1.48 -14.27 -19.96
CA LEU A 45 -2.04 -14.88 -18.76
C LEU A 45 -2.95 -13.90 -17.99
N GLU A 46 -2.51 -12.65 -17.78
CA GLU A 46 -3.32 -11.61 -17.14
C GLU A 46 -4.61 -11.31 -17.93
N ALA A 47 -4.52 -11.21 -19.26
CA ALA A 47 -5.68 -11.02 -20.13
C ALA A 47 -6.63 -12.23 -20.10
N SER A 48 -6.12 -13.45 -20.01
CA SER A 48 -6.92 -14.66 -19.81
C SER A 48 -7.70 -14.63 -18.51
N LEU A 49 -7.08 -14.21 -17.39
CA LEU A 49 -7.78 -14.06 -16.12
C LEU A 49 -8.86 -12.97 -16.17
N LYS A 50 -8.57 -11.84 -16.83
CA LYS A 50 -9.54 -10.76 -17.05
C LYS A 50 -10.74 -11.24 -17.87
N TYR A 51 -10.52 -12.09 -18.87
CA TYR A 51 -11.58 -12.77 -19.60
C TYR A 51 -12.39 -13.69 -18.69
N LEU A 52 -11.74 -14.59 -17.93
CA LEU A 52 -12.43 -15.54 -17.03
C LEU A 52 -13.31 -14.83 -15.99
N ARG A 53 -12.88 -13.65 -15.52
CA ARG A 53 -13.67 -12.83 -14.60
C ARG A 53 -14.99 -12.37 -15.20
N ASN A 54 -14.98 -11.91 -16.45
CA ASN A 54 -16.18 -11.40 -17.10
C ASN A 54 -16.19 -11.73 -18.60
N PRO A 55 -16.53 -12.98 -18.95
CA PRO A 55 -16.53 -13.43 -20.34
C PRO A 55 -17.51 -12.63 -21.23
N LEU A 56 -18.59 -12.09 -20.65
CA LEU A 56 -19.65 -11.37 -21.37
C LEU A 56 -19.18 -10.06 -22.00
N VAL A 57 -18.08 -9.48 -21.51
CA VAL A 57 -17.51 -8.24 -22.08
C VAL A 57 -16.68 -8.54 -23.33
N TYR A 58 -16.46 -9.82 -23.67
CA TYR A 58 -15.67 -10.21 -24.83
C TYR A 58 -16.55 -10.64 -26.00
N THR A 59 -16.30 -10.06 -27.18
CA THR A 59 -17.01 -10.36 -28.41
C THR A 59 -16.27 -11.41 -29.24
N THR A 60 -17.03 -12.19 -30.02
CA THR A 60 -16.53 -13.16 -30.99
C THR A 60 -16.55 -12.63 -32.42
N SER A 61 -17.11 -11.44 -32.67
CA SER A 61 -17.09 -10.75 -33.96
C SER A 61 -15.77 -9.97 -34.11
N GLU A 62 -15.18 -10.00 -35.32
CA GLU A 62 -14.01 -9.16 -35.67
C GLU A 62 -14.39 -7.69 -35.95
N GLN A 63 -15.69 -7.38 -36.01
CA GLN A 63 -16.24 -6.07 -36.29
C GLN A 63 -17.05 -5.61 -35.08
N GLU A 64 -16.79 -4.35 -34.67
CA GLU A 64 -17.39 -3.55 -33.58
C GLU A 64 -16.46 -3.34 -32.39
N HIS A 65 -15.60 -2.32 -32.50
CA HIS A 65 -15.21 -1.43 -31.39
C HIS A 65 -14.55 -0.16 -31.94
N ILE A 66 -15.37 0.78 -32.43
CA ILE A 66 -15.05 2.22 -32.44
C ILE A 66 -16.13 3.05 -31.71
N GLU A 67 -17.31 2.50 -31.38
CA GLU A 67 -18.44 3.30 -30.89
C GLU A 67 -18.58 3.41 -29.35
N ALA A 68 -17.53 3.13 -28.57
CA ALA A 68 -17.57 3.35 -27.11
C ALA A 68 -16.89 4.66 -26.66
N GLU A 69 -16.29 5.44 -27.55
CA GLU A 69 -15.60 6.70 -27.21
C GLU A 69 -16.18 7.96 -27.91
N THR A 70 -17.21 7.83 -28.76
CA THR A 70 -17.79 8.95 -29.52
C THR A 70 -18.96 9.68 -28.84
N ASN A 71 -19.06 9.64 -27.51
CA ASN A 71 -19.84 10.63 -26.75
C ASN A 71 -18.88 11.50 -25.91
N GLY A 72 -18.11 12.34 -26.60
CA GLY A 72 -17.14 13.20 -25.94
C GLY A 72 -16.34 14.14 -26.85
N GLY A 73 -17.01 14.99 -27.63
CA GLY A 73 -16.45 16.29 -28.02
C GLY A 73 -15.75 16.38 -29.39
N ASN A 74 -16.35 17.17 -30.26
CA ASN A 74 -15.79 17.77 -31.47
C ASN A 74 -14.39 18.38 -31.25
N GLN A 75 -13.44 18.13 -32.18
CA GLN A 75 -12.63 19.18 -32.80
C GLN A 75 -11.99 18.70 -34.12
N GLN A 76 -11.94 19.64 -35.07
CA GLN A 76 -11.72 19.49 -36.51
C GLN A 76 -10.26 19.35 -36.95
N HIS A 77 -10.09 18.70 -38.12
CA HIS A 77 -9.06 18.89 -39.16
C HIS A 77 -7.58 18.57 -38.81
N ARG A 78 -6.78 17.90 -39.66
CA ARG A 78 -6.53 18.16 -41.09
C ARG A 78 -5.80 16.96 -41.76
N HIS A 79 -6.08 16.79 -43.06
CA HIS A 79 -5.54 15.79 -44.00
C HIS A 79 -4.02 15.71 -44.14
N GLY A 80 -3.53 14.53 -44.56
CA GLY A 80 -2.23 14.31 -45.19
C GLY A 80 -2.12 12.91 -45.80
N CYS A 81 -2.55 12.77 -47.06
CA CYS A 81 -2.39 11.59 -47.91
C CYS A 81 -0.94 11.46 -48.39
N TYR A 82 -0.35 10.26 -48.40
CA TYR A 82 0.65 9.86 -49.40
C TYR A 82 0.63 8.33 -49.58
N SER A 83 0.62 7.90 -50.84
CA SER A 83 0.47 6.51 -51.28
C SER A 83 1.78 5.92 -51.81
N SER A 84 1.77 4.58 -51.88
CA SER A 84 2.59 3.71 -52.75
C SER A 84 4.08 3.57 -52.33
N LYS A 85 4.73 2.41 -52.37
CA LYS A 85 4.71 1.31 -53.35
C LYS A 85 5.28 0.01 -52.75
N ASP A 86 4.79 -1.10 -53.30
CA ASP A 86 5.32 -2.46 -53.22
C ASP A 86 6.83 -2.57 -53.51
N LYS A 87 7.46 -3.58 -52.91
CA LYS A 87 8.27 -4.54 -53.67
C LYS A 87 8.49 -5.86 -52.90
N LEU A 88 7.86 -6.87 -53.48
CA LEU A 88 8.03 -8.31 -53.33
C LEU A 88 9.49 -8.72 -53.63
N VAL A 89 10.12 -9.56 -52.80
CA VAL A 89 11.16 -10.51 -53.25
C VAL A 89 11.01 -11.83 -52.52
N ASP A 90 11.06 -12.88 -53.33
CA ASP A 90 10.68 -14.26 -53.08
C ASP A 90 11.78 -15.11 -52.41
N ARG A 91 11.28 -16.14 -51.72
CA ARG A 91 11.85 -17.37 -51.16
C ARG A 91 13.28 -17.82 -51.52
N LYS A 92 13.93 -18.45 -50.52
CA LYS A 92 14.40 -19.85 -50.64
C LYS A 92 14.59 -20.56 -49.29
N ARG A 93 14.02 -21.77 -49.21
CA ARG A 93 14.13 -22.77 -48.14
C ARG A 93 15.54 -23.37 -48.10
N SER A 94 16.02 -23.71 -46.91
CA SER A 94 16.89 -24.87 -46.69
C SER A 94 16.46 -25.59 -45.40
N SER A 95 16.43 -26.91 -45.52
CA SER A 95 15.98 -27.92 -44.58
C SER A 95 17.13 -28.47 -43.76
N ALA A 96 16.94 -28.76 -42.47
CA ALA A 96 17.62 -29.88 -41.77
C ALA A 96 17.05 -30.12 -40.36
N THR A 97 16.36 -31.26 -40.24
CA THR A 97 16.39 -32.30 -39.19
C THR A 97 16.10 -31.99 -37.71
N HIS A 98 14.97 -32.56 -37.24
CA HIS A 98 14.59 -32.91 -35.86
C HIS A 98 15.49 -33.99 -35.23
N PRO A 99 15.46 -34.12 -33.89
CA PRO A 99 14.75 -35.27 -33.30
C PRO A 99 13.77 -34.92 -32.16
N ASP A 100 12.73 -35.74 -32.14
CA ASP A 100 11.85 -36.19 -31.06
C ASP A 100 10.88 -35.24 -30.34
N ALA A 101 9.64 -35.36 -30.81
CA ALA A 101 8.40 -34.84 -30.25
C ALA A 101 7.94 -35.66 -29.03
N LEU A 102 7.38 -34.95 -28.05
CA LEU A 102 6.62 -35.49 -26.94
C LEU A 102 5.44 -36.32 -27.46
N SER A 103 5.38 -37.59 -27.06
CA SER A 103 4.27 -38.51 -27.32
C SER A 103 3.03 -38.05 -26.56
N VAL A 104 2.00 -37.65 -27.31
CA VAL A 104 0.66 -37.38 -26.79
C VAL A 104 -0.07 -38.70 -26.69
N ASP A 105 -0.50 -39.07 -25.48
CA ASP A 105 -1.34 -40.24 -25.22
C ASP A 105 -2.61 -40.20 -26.10
N GLU A 106 -2.85 -41.33 -26.77
CA GLU A 106 -4.01 -41.58 -27.62
C GLU A 106 -5.27 -41.77 -26.77
N ASP A 107 -6.00 -40.69 -26.49
CA ASP A 107 -7.40 -40.79 -26.06
C ASP A 107 -8.26 -39.64 -26.59
N SER A 108 -8.04 -39.28 -27.85
CA SER A 108 -8.72 -38.17 -28.53
C SER A 108 -9.44 -38.63 -29.80
N ARG A 109 -10.55 -39.35 -29.66
CA ARG A 109 -11.55 -39.45 -30.74
C ARG A 109 -12.95 -39.26 -30.19
N MET A 110 -13.30 -38.00 -29.95
CA MET A 110 -14.65 -37.41 -29.96
C MET A 110 -14.48 -35.89 -29.71
N GLN A 111 -14.27 -35.07 -30.75
CA GLN A 111 -14.21 -33.61 -30.60
C GLN A 111 -15.29 -32.96 -31.47
N GLY A 112 -16.33 -32.44 -30.83
CA GLY A 112 -17.10 -31.30 -31.35
C GLY A 112 -16.29 -30.01 -31.21
N PRO A 113 -16.73 -28.88 -31.80
CA PRO A 113 -16.01 -27.61 -31.72
C PRO A 113 -15.88 -27.14 -30.27
N THR A 114 -14.65 -27.05 -29.76
CA THR A 114 -14.37 -26.50 -28.43
C THR A 114 -14.73 -25.02 -28.40
N SER A 115 -15.41 -24.57 -27.34
CA SER A 115 -15.81 -23.17 -27.23
C SER A 115 -14.58 -22.27 -27.08
N GLY A 116 -14.68 -20.99 -27.44
CA GLY A 116 -13.59 -20.03 -27.23
C GLY A 116 -13.18 -19.91 -25.75
N HIS A 117 -14.13 -20.18 -24.83
CA HIS A 117 -13.88 -20.28 -23.40
C HIS A 117 -12.96 -21.46 -23.08
N ASP A 118 -13.29 -22.66 -23.59
CA ASP A 118 -12.49 -23.87 -23.40
C ASP A 118 -11.06 -23.70 -23.91
N ASN A 119 -10.90 -23.00 -25.04
CA ASN A 119 -9.57 -22.72 -25.60
C ASN A 119 -8.71 -21.87 -24.66
N VAL A 120 -9.29 -20.88 -23.97
CA VAL A 120 -8.56 -20.07 -22.97
C VAL A 120 -8.18 -20.94 -21.77
N VAL A 121 -9.12 -21.73 -21.25
CA VAL A 121 -8.89 -22.61 -20.09
C VAL A 121 -7.81 -23.65 -20.39
N LEU A 122 -7.91 -24.33 -21.53
CA LEU A 122 -6.94 -25.34 -21.97
C LEU A 122 -5.56 -24.73 -22.21
N TRP A 123 -5.49 -23.52 -22.76
CA TRP A 123 -4.22 -22.83 -22.96
C TRP A 123 -3.52 -22.49 -21.64
N VAL A 124 -4.24 -21.92 -20.67
CA VAL A 124 -3.68 -21.64 -19.33
C VAL A 124 -3.15 -22.91 -18.68
N LEU A 125 -3.91 -24.01 -18.77
CA LEU A 125 -3.49 -25.31 -18.26
C LEU A 125 -2.27 -25.87 -18.99
N ALA A 126 -2.19 -25.70 -20.31
CA ALA A 126 -1.05 -26.18 -21.11
C ALA A 126 0.24 -25.43 -20.76
N VAL A 127 0.19 -24.10 -20.67
CA VAL A 127 1.32 -23.27 -20.22
C VAL A 127 1.69 -23.61 -18.79
N GLY A 128 0.70 -23.78 -17.90
CA GLY A 128 0.93 -24.16 -16.52
C GLY A 128 1.59 -25.54 -16.38
N ARG A 129 1.15 -26.55 -17.13
CA ARG A 129 1.81 -27.86 -17.13
C ARG A 129 3.24 -27.77 -17.65
N PHE A 130 3.46 -27.09 -18.77
CA PHE A 130 4.80 -26.88 -19.32
C PHE A 130 5.74 -26.22 -18.30
N CYS A 131 5.29 -25.15 -17.63
CA CYS A 131 6.09 -24.47 -16.61
C CYS A 131 6.33 -25.34 -15.37
N LEU A 132 5.38 -26.21 -14.99
CA LEU A 132 5.50 -27.12 -13.86
C LEU A 132 6.49 -28.26 -14.16
N GLU A 133 6.42 -28.86 -15.35
CA GLU A 133 7.34 -29.91 -15.80
C GLU A 133 8.80 -29.41 -15.86
N ASN A 134 8.99 -28.12 -16.14
CA ASN A 134 10.32 -27.49 -16.22
C ASN A 134 10.70 -26.70 -14.95
N ILE A 135 9.94 -26.83 -13.86
CA ILE A 135 10.04 -25.96 -12.69
C ILE A 135 11.41 -25.98 -12.02
N GLU A 136 12.10 -27.11 -11.98
CA GLU A 136 13.45 -27.23 -11.40
C GLU A 136 14.47 -26.30 -12.10
N LYS A 137 14.40 -26.22 -13.45
CA LYS A 137 15.26 -25.31 -14.23
C LYS A 137 14.76 -23.87 -14.18
N PHE A 138 13.44 -23.69 -14.17
CA PHE A 138 12.81 -22.38 -14.33
C PHE A 138 12.81 -21.55 -13.06
N VAL A 139 12.60 -22.17 -11.90
CA VAL A 139 12.49 -21.45 -10.62
C VAL A 139 13.80 -20.73 -10.27
N HIS A 140 14.96 -21.26 -10.64
CA HIS A 140 16.24 -20.60 -10.38
C HIS A 140 16.66 -19.64 -11.50
N SER A 141 15.86 -19.54 -12.57
CA SER A 141 16.13 -18.68 -13.73
C SER A 141 15.27 -17.42 -13.68
N GLY A 142 15.89 -16.25 -13.87
CA GLY A 142 15.22 -14.96 -13.68
C GLY A 142 13.99 -14.76 -14.58
N VAL A 143 14.09 -15.08 -15.88
CA VAL A 143 13.01 -14.83 -16.85
C VAL A 143 11.81 -15.78 -16.67
N PRO A 144 12.00 -17.12 -16.65
CA PRO A 144 10.89 -18.05 -16.53
C PRO A 144 10.14 -17.96 -15.19
N THR A 145 10.83 -17.58 -14.11
CA THR A 145 10.21 -17.40 -12.79
C THR A 145 9.09 -16.36 -12.82
N HIS A 146 9.23 -15.30 -13.62
CA HIS A 146 8.16 -14.31 -13.79
C HIS A 146 6.91 -14.93 -14.41
N VAL A 147 7.08 -15.82 -15.40
CA VAL A 147 5.96 -16.53 -16.03
C VAL A 147 5.33 -17.51 -15.04
N ILE A 148 6.12 -18.28 -14.29
CA ILE A 148 5.60 -19.16 -13.22
C ILE A 148 4.77 -18.35 -12.22
N ARG A 149 5.24 -17.18 -11.80
CA ARG A 149 4.50 -16.32 -10.87
C ARG A 149 3.16 -15.86 -11.46
N SER A 150 3.11 -15.50 -12.74
CA SER A 150 1.83 -15.19 -13.40
C SER A 150 0.93 -16.42 -13.52
N VAL A 151 1.48 -17.59 -13.85
CA VAL A 151 0.72 -18.85 -13.91
C VAL A 151 0.04 -19.14 -12.57
N VAL A 152 0.77 -19.14 -11.45
CA VAL A 152 0.17 -19.48 -10.14
C VAL A 152 -0.88 -18.45 -9.69
N GLN A 153 -0.72 -17.18 -10.07
CA GLN A 153 -1.71 -16.13 -9.82
C GLN A 153 -3.00 -16.35 -10.62
N VAL A 154 -2.87 -16.72 -11.90
CA VAL A 154 -4.03 -17.01 -12.76
C VAL A 154 -4.72 -18.30 -12.34
N LEU A 155 -3.97 -19.35 -12.06
CA LEU A 155 -4.51 -20.62 -11.57
C LEU A 155 -5.24 -20.41 -10.23
N GLY A 156 -4.70 -19.59 -9.34
CA GLY A 156 -5.36 -19.23 -8.08
C GLY A 156 -6.42 -18.13 -8.19
N GLY A 157 -6.75 -17.67 -9.39
CA GLY A 157 -7.80 -16.67 -9.62
C GLY A 157 -7.54 -15.31 -8.98
N CYS A 158 -6.30 -14.93 -8.71
CA CYS A 158 -6.00 -13.64 -8.07
C CYS A 158 -4.65 -13.09 -8.54
N TYR A 159 -4.67 -11.91 -9.16
CA TYR A 159 -3.47 -11.23 -9.63
C TYR A 159 -2.98 -10.22 -8.59
N VAL A 160 -1.86 -10.52 -7.96
CA VAL A 160 -1.31 -9.80 -6.79
C VAL A 160 -0.04 -9.01 -7.10
N GLU A 161 0.40 -8.96 -8.35
CA GLU A 161 1.69 -8.39 -8.77
C GLU A 161 1.96 -6.97 -8.23
N ARG A 162 0.93 -6.11 -8.16
CA ARG A 162 0.99 -4.74 -7.63
C ARG A 162 1.10 -4.67 -6.09
N HIS A 163 0.79 -5.75 -5.40
CA HIS A 163 0.77 -5.84 -3.95
C HIS A 163 2.03 -6.47 -3.37
N LEU A 164 2.85 -7.13 -4.20
CA LEU A 164 4.09 -7.78 -3.78
C LEU A 164 5.08 -6.78 -3.17
N SER A 165 5.73 -7.21 -2.09
CA SER A 165 6.68 -6.40 -1.33
C SER A 165 8.05 -6.46 -2.00
N ARG A 166 8.64 -5.28 -2.27
CA ARG A 166 9.93 -5.11 -2.95
C ARG A 166 10.72 -3.98 -2.30
N PRO A 167 12.06 -4.02 -2.33
CA PRO A 167 12.87 -2.84 -2.06
C PRO A 167 12.50 -1.73 -3.06
N GLN A 168 12.06 -0.58 -2.56
CA GLN A 168 11.70 0.57 -3.39
C GLN A 168 12.16 1.87 -2.76
N THR A 169 12.52 2.84 -3.61
CA THR A 169 12.75 4.21 -3.15
C THR A 169 11.43 4.83 -2.69
N PHE A 170 11.51 5.77 -1.74
CA PHE A 170 10.34 6.44 -1.17
C PHE A 170 9.39 7.03 -2.24
N ARG A 171 9.93 7.66 -3.29
CA ARG A 171 9.14 8.20 -4.41
C ARG A 171 8.37 7.12 -5.19
N LYS A 172 9.00 5.96 -5.42
CA LYS A 172 8.34 4.83 -6.09
C LYS A 172 7.24 4.23 -5.20
N LYS A 173 7.53 4.10 -3.90
CA LYS A 173 6.57 3.59 -2.90
C LYS A 173 5.30 4.43 -2.83
N GLN A 174 5.42 5.77 -2.74
CA GLN A 174 4.24 6.66 -2.74
C GLN A 174 3.39 6.51 -4.00
N LYS A 175 4.02 6.44 -5.18
CA LYS A 175 3.31 6.25 -6.45
C LYS A 175 2.59 4.90 -6.50
N THR A 176 3.23 3.84 -6.00
CA THR A 176 2.64 2.49 -5.96
C THR A 176 1.51 2.39 -4.95
N GLU A 177 1.65 2.96 -3.74
CA GLU A 177 0.61 2.93 -2.71
C GLU A 177 -0.64 3.70 -3.11
N ALA A 178 -0.50 4.84 -3.80
CA ALA A 178 -1.63 5.59 -4.35
C ALA A 178 -2.41 4.83 -5.45
N GLN A 179 -1.84 3.74 -5.99
CA GLN A 179 -2.40 2.94 -7.09
C GLN A 179 -2.79 1.52 -6.68
N LYS A 180 -2.73 1.17 -5.39
CA LYS A 180 -3.16 -0.14 -4.89
C LYS A 180 -4.69 -0.19 -4.82
N GLU A 181 -5.30 -0.76 -5.85
CA GLU A 181 -6.71 -1.14 -5.87
C GLU A 181 -6.97 -2.32 -4.92
N ALA A 182 -8.23 -2.59 -4.58
CA ALA A 182 -8.57 -3.77 -3.80
C ALA A 182 -8.18 -5.04 -4.57
N LEU A 183 -7.75 -6.08 -3.84
CA LEU A 183 -7.46 -7.38 -4.44
C LEU A 183 -8.75 -7.97 -5.01
N GLU A 184 -8.76 -8.20 -6.31
CA GLU A 184 -9.89 -8.82 -6.99
C GLU A 184 -9.70 -10.34 -7.07
N VAL A 185 -10.72 -11.07 -6.61
CA VAL A 185 -10.75 -12.54 -6.67
C VAL A 185 -11.68 -12.96 -7.80
N VAL A 186 -11.17 -13.84 -8.65
CA VAL A 186 -11.87 -14.43 -9.78
C VAL A 186 -12.23 -15.86 -9.44
N ASP A 187 -13.46 -16.24 -9.76
CA ASP A 187 -13.85 -17.64 -9.73
C ASP A 187 -13.29 -18.32 -10.99
N VAL A 188 -12.53 -19.39 -10.78
CA VAL A 188 -11.72 -20.04 -11.83
C VAL A 188 -12.15 -21.49 -11.98
N PRO A 189 -11.97 -22.11 -13.16
CA PRO A 189 -12.37 -23.49 -13.36
C PRO A 189 -11.71 -24.46 -12.37
N ASP A 190 -12.45 -25.45 -11.88
CA ASP A 190 -11.97 -26.45 -10.89
C ASP A 190 -10.65 -27.13 -11.27
N ARG A 191 -10.41 -27.34 -12.58
CA ARG A 191 -9.17 -27.94 -13.09
C ARG A 191 -7.93 -27.09 -12.76
N PHE A 192 -8.08 -25.79 -12.52
CA PHE A 192 -6.98 -24.92 -12.11
C PHE A 192 -6.54 -25.21 -10.67
N ASP A 193 -7.47 -25.56 -9.79
CA ASP A 193 -7.18 -25.82 -8.38
C ASP A 193 -6.24 -27.01 -8.21
N GLU A 194 -6.45 -28.08 -8.98
CA GLU A 194 -5.56 -29.25 -8.96
C GLU A 194 -4.13 -28.87 -9.34
N LEU A 195 -3.95 -28.18 -10.46
CA LEU A 195 -2.63 -27.76 -10.93
C LEU A 195 -1.98 -26.76 -9.96
N PHE A 196 -2.74 -25.81 -9.42
CA PHE A 196 -2.27 -24.85 -8.43
C PHE A 196 -1.77 -25.54 -7.15
N ARG A 197 -2.52 -26.52 -6.64
CA ARG A 197 -2.12 -27.33 -5.47
C ARG A 197 -0.83 -28.09 -5.73
N THR A 198 -0.65 -28.63 -6.95
CA THR A 198 0.59 -29.29 -7.35
C THR A 198 1.77 -28.33 -7.33
N TYR A 199 1.62 -27.12 -7.88
CA TYR A 199 2.65 -26.07 -7.79
C TYR A 199 3.07 -25.78 -6.34
N VAL A 200 2.10 -25.58 -5.45
CA VAL A 200 2.39 -25.29 -4.03
C VAL A 200 3.14 -26.45 -3.39
N ASN A 201 2.74 -27.69 -3.66
CA ASN A 201 3.42 -28.87 -3.10
C ASN A 201 4.84 -29.04 -3.66
N THR A 202 5.04 -28.83 -4.97
CA THR A 202 6.38 -28.88 -5.58
C THR A 202 7.29 -27.83 -5.00
N ILE A 203 6.83 -26.58 -4.89
CA ILE A 203 7.64 -25.48 -4.31
C ILE A 203 7.97 -25.74 -2.83
N LYS A 204 7.05 -26.35 -2.06
CA LYS A 204 7.31 -26.75 -0.66
C LYS A 204 8.42 -27.80 -0.52
N SER A 205 8.69 -28.56 -1.57
CA SER A 205 9.71 -29.61 -1.60
C SER A 205 11.12 -29.07 -1.85
N PHE A 206 11.23 -27.90 -2.49
CA PHE A 206 12.50 -27.22 -2.75
C PHE A 206 13.15 -26.63 -1.50
N ASP A 207 14.41 -26.19 -1.66
CA ASP A 207 15.08 -25.36 -0.66
C ASP A 207 14.40 -23.99 -0.57
N LEU A 208 13.49 -23.88 0.39
CA LEU A 208 12.74 -22.66 0.63
C LEU A 208 13.63 -21.50 1.09
N LEU A 209 14.77 -21.75 1.74
CA LEU A 209 15.67 -20.66 2.13
C LEU A 209 16.35 -20.06 0.90
N GLY A 210 16.86 -20.89 -0.02
CA GLY A 210 17.36 -20.43 -1.32
C GLY A 210 16.29 -19.67 -2.13
N ILE A 211 15.03 -20.13 -2.13
CA ILE A 211 13.92 -19.42 -2.77
C ILE A 211 13.65 -18.06 -2.13
N MET A 212 13.68 -17.98 -0.80
CA MET A 212 13.41 -16.75 -0.04
C MET A 212 14.54 -15.73 -0.21
N SER A 213 15.80 -16.17 -0.25
CA SER A 213 16.96 -15.28 -0.37
C SER A 213 17.18 -14.73 -1.79
N ASN A 214 16.48 -15.24 -2.80
CA ASN A 214 16.55 -14.73 -4.17
C ASN A 214 15.44 -13.70 -4.44
N SER A 215 15.82 -12.53 -4.97
CA SER A 215 14.94 -11.38 -5.17
C SER A 215 13.82 -11.58 -6.21
N VAL A 216 13.94 -12.58 -7.07
CA VAL A 216 12.94 -12.93 -8.09
C VAL A 216 12.00 -14.02 -7.58
N THR A 217 12.54 -15.07 -6.95
CA THR A 217 11.75 -16.22 -6.46
C THR A 217 11.06 -15.96 -5.14
N SER A 218 11.59 -15.08 -4.29
CA SER A 218 10.90 -14.64 -3.07
C SER A 218 9.52 -14.05 -3.39
N LEU A 219 9.41 -13.32 -4.50
CA LEU A 219 8.15 -12.77 -5.00
C LEU A 219 7.17 -13.85 -5.45
N LEU A 220 7.64 -15.00 -5.95
CA LEU A 220 6.79 -16.15 -6.24
C LEU A 220 6.20 -16.70 -4.94
N LEU A 221 7.02 -16.87 -3.90
CA LEU A 221 6.56 -17.37 -2.61
C LEU A 221 5.59 -16.39 -1.92
N GLN A 222 5.88 -15.08 -1.96
CA GLN A 222 4.94 -14.04 -1.52
C GLN A 222 3.60 -14.14 -2.26
N ALA A 223 3.61 -14.28 -3.60
CA ALA A 223 2.39 -14.41 -4.38
C ALA A 223 1.57 -15.63 -3.96
N LEU A 224 2.21 -16.78 -3.73
CA LEU A 224 1.54 -17.98 -3.25
C LEU A 224 0.90 -17.77 -1.87
N ILE A 225 1.59 -17.12 -0.92
CA ILE A 225 1.04 -16.83 0.41
C ILE A 225 -0.22 -15.95 0.27
N MET A 226 -0.18 -14.91 -0.57
CA MET A 226 -1.32 -14.02 -0.83
C MET A 226 -2.52 -14.76 -1.43
N VAL A 227 -2.29 -15.53 -2.48
CA VAL A 227 -3.32 -16.29 -3.19
C VAL A 227 -3.92 -17.36 -2.27
N LEU A 228 -3.08 -18.10 -1.53
CA LEU A 228 -3.53 -19.13 -0.60
C LEU A 228 -4.36 -18.58 0.56
N GLN A 229 -4.10 -17.35 1.04
CA GLN A 229 -4.95 -16.76 2.07
C GLN A 229 -6.40 -16.62 1.59
N LEU A 230 -6.59 -16.29 0.32
CA LEU A 230 -7.91 -16.06 -0.27
C LEU A 230 -8.60 -17.37 -0.68
N LYS A 231 -7.85 -18.35 -1.19
CA LYS A 231 -8.40 -19.58 -1.77
C LYS A 231 -8.30 -20.82 -0.89
N ASP A 232 -7.18 -21.02 -0.18
CA ASP A 232 -6.95 -22.22 0.64
C ASP A 232 -6.15 -21.93 1.92
N PRO A 233 -6.82 -21.45 2.99
CA PRO A 233 -6.19 -21.18 4.28
C PRO A 233 -5.58 -22.44 4.95
N LYS A 234 -6.05 -23.64 4.60
CA LYS A 234 -5.52 -24.91 5.14
C LYS A 234 -4.15 -25.21 4.51
N MET A 235 -4.04 -25.07 3.19
CA MET A 235 -2.78 -25.21 2.48
C MET A 235 -1.81 -24.09 2.84
N LEU A 236 -2.29 -22.85 3.03
CA LEU A 236 -1.48 -21.77 3.60
C LEU A 236 -0.89 -22.16 4.95
N SER A 237 -1.70 -22.70 5.85
CA SER A 237 -1.24 -23.14 7.17
C SER A 237 -0.18 -24.25 7.09
N SER A 238 -0.25 -25.13 6.10
CA SER A 238 0.79 -26.13 5.82
C SER A 238 2.08 -25.49 5.30
N LEU A 239 1.98 -24.54 4.37
CA LEU A 239 3.12 -23.78 3.84
C LEU A 239 3.81 -22.97 4.94
N VAL A 240 3.06 -22.22 5.76
CA VAL A 240 3.57 -21.45 6.90
C VAL A 240 4.35 -22.34 7.85
N LYS A 241 3.83 -23.52 8.21
CA LYS A 241 4.56 -24.49 9.07
C LYS A 241 5.89 -24.92 8.44
N ARG A 242 5.92 -25.16 7.12
CA ARG A 242 7.13 -25.55 6.41
C ARG A 242 8.15 -24.42 6.36
N ILE A 243 7.72 -23.18 6.05
CA ILE A 243 8.56 -21.98 6.06
C ILE A 243 9.12 -21.75 7.47
N ALA A 244 8.28 -21.76 8.50
CA ALA A 244 8.70 -21.59 9.89
C ALA A 244 9.73 -22.65 10.28
N LYS A 245 9.49 -23.92 9.95
CA LYS A 245 10.45 -25.00 10.22
C LYS A 245 11.82 -24.71 9.62
N VAL A 246 11.90 -24.28 8.36
CA VAL A 246 13.22 -24.01 7.73
C VAL A 246 13.86 -22.75 8.29
N VAL A 247 13.10 -21.66 8.46
CA VAL A 247 13.59 -20.37 8.94
C VAL A 247 14.17 -20.48 10.34
N PHE A 248 13.47 -21.17 11.25
CA PHE A 248 13.90 -21.29 12.65
C PHE A 248 14.74 -22.54 12.93
N SER A 249 14.99 -23.41 11.94
CA SER A 249 15.91 -24.56 12.09
C SER A 249 17.38 -24.19 11.99
N GLN A 250 17.71 -23.06 11.35
CA GLN A 250 19.06 -22.55 11.35
C GLN A 250 19.33 -21.92 12.71
N SER A 251 20.24 -22.52 13.48
CA SER A 251 20.77 -21.89 14.69
C SER A 251 21.36 -20.55 14.27
N GLY A 252 20.76 -19.44 14.71
CA GLY A 252 21.48 -18.17 14.73
C GLY A 252 22.72 -18.36 15.60
N ASP A 253 23.86 -17.79 15.23
CA ASP A 253 25.05 -17.77 16.10
C ASP A 253 24.63 -17.35 17.51
N GLU A 254 25.07 -18.10 18.51
CA GLU A 254 24.64 -18.28 19.92
C GLU A 254 23.51 -17.42 20.57
N ARG A 255 23.17 -16.21 20.10
CA ARG A 255 21.96 -15.43 20.48
C ARG A 255 21.37 -14.56 19.33
N GLY A 256 21.53 -14.93 18.06
CA GLY A 256 21.20 -14.12 16.88
C GLY A 256 19.79 -14.30 16.27
N LEU A 257 19.40 -13.37 15.39
CA LEU A 257 18.20 -13.50 14.54
C LEU A 257 18.42 -14.58 13.47
N PRO A 258 17.39 -15.33 13.05
CA PRO A 258 17.55 -16.31 11.98
C PRO A 258 17.99 -15.62 10.66
N PRO A 259 18.84 -16.23 9.82
CA PRO A 259 19.39 -15.58 8.62
C PRO A 259 18.34 -14.99 7.67
N ALA A 260 17.17 -15.62 7.56
CA ALA A 260 16.06 -15.11 6.74
C ALA A 260 15.49 -13.76 7.22
N PHE A 261 15.68 -13.39 8.49
CA PHE A 261 15.31 -12.05 9.02
C PHE A 261 16.37 -10.99 8.71
N LEU A 262 17.58 -11.41 8.35
CA LEU A 262 18.71 -10.54 8.05
C LEU A 262 18.83 -10.28 6.54
N ASP A 263 18.38 -11.23 5.71
CA ASP A 263 18.37 -11.09 4.26
C ASP A 263 17.20 -10.22 3.75
N PRO A 264 17.45 -9.14 2.97
CA PRO A 264 16.40 -8.26 2.48
C PRO A 264 15.34 -8.91 1.58
N SER A 265 15.65 -9.99 0.87
CA SER A 265 14.66 -10.67 0.00
C SER A 265 13.81 -11.63 0.82
N ALA A 266 14.45 -12.39 1.71
CA ALA A 266 13.80 -13.36 2.57
C ALA A 266 12.89 -12.68 3.58
N SER A 267 13.30 -11.53 4.12
CA SER A 267 12.52 -10.78 5.11
C SER A 267 11.15 -10.39 4.57
N PHE A 268 11.00 -10.01 3.30
CA PHE A 268 9.68 -9.71 2.72
C PHE A 268 8.77 -10.93 2.68
N THR A 269 9.34 -12.13 2.49
CA THR A 269 8.56 -13.37 2.53
C THR A 269 8.15 -13.70 3.97
N VAL A 270 9.05 -13.48 4.94
CA VAL A 270 8.73 -13.61 6.37
C VAL A 270 7.64 -12.62 6.78
N GLU A 271 7.72 -11.37 6.34
CA GLU A 271 6.68 -10.37 6.56
C GLU A 271 5.33 -10.83 6.02
N GLU A 272 5.29 -11.32 4.78
CA GLU A 272 4.04 -11.78 4.16
C GLU A 272 3.47 -13.01 4.87
N MET A 273 4.35 -13.92 5.31
CA MET A 273 3.98 -15.07 6.14
C MET A 273 3.33 -14.61 7.46
N LEU A 274 3.98 -13.71 8.20
CA LEU A 274 3.48 -13.21 9.49
C LEU A 274 2.16 -12.45 9.33
N LYS A 275 2.05 -11.63 8.29
CA LYS A 275 0.86 -10.84 7.98
C LYS A 275 -0.37 -11.70 7.69
N ARG A 276 -0.19 -12.90 7.11
CA ARG A 276 -1.30 -13.72 6.58
C ARG A 276 -1.51 -15.05 7.28
N CYS A 277 -0.60 -15.46 8.15
CA CYS A 277 -0.79 -16.70 8.90
C CYS A 277 -2.05 -16.64 9.78
N SER A 278 -2.68 -17.78 10.03
CA SER A 278 -3.84 -17.83 10.94
C SER A 278 -3.41 -17.49 12.37
N HIS A 279 -4.32 -17.00 13.21
CA HIS A 279 -4.06 -16.75 14.63
C HIS A 279 -3.47 -17.98 15.34
N LYS A 280 -3.99 -19.18 15.04
CA LYS A 280 -3.44 -20.44 15.60
C LYS A 280 -2.00 -20.70 15.18
N SER A 281 -1.63 -20.37 13.94
CA SER A 281 -0.25 -20.47 13.48
C SER A 281 0.62 -19.41 14.16
N PHE A 282 0.12 -18.18 14.26
CA PHE A 282 0.83 -17.08 14.90
C PHE A 282 1.12 -17.34 16.37
N THR A 283 0.13 -17.79 17.17
CA THR A 283 0.35 -18.14 18.59
C THR A 283 1.52 -19.12 18.73
N LYS A 284 1.60 -20.15 17.88
CA LYS A 284 2.73 -21.08 17.87
C LYS A 284 4.06 -20.43 17.48
N LEU A 285 4.05 -19.48 16.54
CA LEU A 285 5.26 -18.74 16.16
C LEU A 285 5.71 -17.82 17.30
N TRP A 286 4.77 -17.14 17.94
CA TRP A 286 4.98 -16.28 19.10
C TRP A 286 5.65 -17.06 20.24
N ASP A 287 4.99 -18.11 20.70
CA ASP A 287 5.40 -18.88 21.88
C ASP A 287 6.74 -19.59 21.69
N ASN A 288 6.99 -20.14 20.48
CA ASN A 288 8.18 -20.98 20.26
C ASN A 288 9.39 -20.22 19.71
N HIS A 289 9.19 -19.06 19.07
CA HIS A 289 10.25 -18.47 18.25
C HIS A 289 10.36 -16.94 18.34
N LEU A 290 9.25 -16.21 18.38
CA LEU A 290 9.28 -14.74 18.19
C LEU A 290 9.38 -13.96 19.51
N SER A 291 8.77 -14.46 20.60
CA SER A 291 8.65 -13.69 21.85
C SER A 291 10.01 -13.25 22.40
N ASP A 292 11.03 -14.11 22.36
CA ASP A 292 12.36 -13.81 22.95
C ASP A 292 13.28 -12.99 22.04
N ILE A 293 12.97 -12.91 20.75
CA ILE A 293 13.77 -12.16 19.77
C ILE A 293 13.11 -10.86 19.32
N LEU A 294 11.88 -10.56 19.77
CA LEU A 294 11.10 -9.41 19.32
C LEU A 294 11.90 -8.10 19.37
N LEU A 295 12.53 -7.79 20.51
CA LEU A 295 13.32 -6.56 20.63
C LEU A 295 14.52 -6.55 19.66
N LYS A 296 15.25 -7.67 19.52
CA LYS A 296 16.36 -7.78 18.57
C LYS A 296 15.89 -7.58 17.14
N MET A 297 14.73 -8.13 16.78
CA MET A 297 14.11 -7.93 15.47
C MET A 297 13.84 -6.44 15.24
N SER A 298 13.26 -5.76 16.22
CA SER A 298 12.92 -4.33 16.14
C SER A 298 14.13 -3.42 15.97
N LEU A 299 15.28 -3.77 16.55
CA LEU A 299 16.52 -2.98 16.49
C LEU A 299 17.31 -3.15 15.19
N HIS A 300 17.06 -4.20 14.41
CA HIS A 300 17.82 -4.49 13.20
C HIS A 300 17.13 -3.95 11.93
N PRO A 301 17.86 -3.28 11.01
CA PRO A 301 17.28 -2.48 9.92
C PRO A 301 16.43 -3.25 8.90
N VAL A 302 16.62 -4.56 8.78
CA VAL A 302 15.82 -5.42 7.89
C VAL A 302 14.66 -6.07 8.64
N SER A 303 14.93 -6.64 9.81
CA SER A 303 13.96 -7.42 10.58
C SER A 303 12.94 -6.56 11.31
N THR A 304 13.18 -5.26 11.46
CA THR A 304 12.25 -4.32 12.08
C THR A 304 10.87 -4.38 11.43
N PHE A 305 10.81 -4.60 10.11
CA PHE A 305 9.54 -4.71 9.39
C PHE A 305 8.82 -6.04 9.70
N CYS A 306 9.57 -7.13 9.91
CA CYS A 306 9.00 -8.36 10.45
C CYS A 306 8.45 -8.14 11.87
N ALA A 307 9.16 -7.41 12.73
CA ALA A 307 8.69 -7.09 14.09
C ALA A 307 7.40 -6.25 14.07
N GLN A 308 7.27 -5.31 13.13
CA GLN A 308 6.01 -4.57 12.93
C GLN A 308 4.86 -5.52 12.57
N ARG A 309 5.08 -6.49 11.67
CA ARG A 309 4.06 -7.51 11.36
C ARG A 309 3.69 -8.37 12.57
N VAL A 310 4.62 -8.62 13.49
CA VAL A 310 4.33 -9.33 14.75
C VAL A 310 3.39 -8.52 15.65
N ILE A 311 3.66 -7.22 15.83
CA ILE A 311 2.79 -6.33 16.63
C ILE A 311 1.42 -6.18 15.99
N GLU A 312 1.36 -5.96 14.67
CA GLU A 312 0.11 -5.82 13.93
C GLU A 312 -0.76 -7.08 13.98
N HIS A 313 -0.20 -8.24 14.33
CA HIS A 313 -0.94 -9.48 14.51
C HIS A 313 -1.58 -9.61 15.89
N ALA A 314 -1.23 -8.77 16.86
CA ALA A 314 -1.83 -8.83 18.19
C ALA A 314 -3.35 -8.71 18.11
N THR A 315 -4.06 -9.65 18.73
CA THR A 315 -5.54 -9.68 18.69
C THR A 315 -6.19 -9.24 19.98
N SER A 316 -5.47 -9.30 21.10
CA SER A 316 -5.96 -8.93 22.42
C SER A 316 -5.04 -7.91 23.08
N SER A 317 -5.62 -7.16 24.01
CA SER A 317 -4.88 -6.14 24.77
C SER A 317 -3.81 -6.76 25.66
N GLU A 318 -4.03 -7.96 26.18
CA GLU A 318 -3.06 -8.72 26.99
C GLU A 318 -1.86 -9.14 26.15
N GLN A 319 -2.09 -9.66 24.96
CA GLN A 319 -1.03 -10.07 24.04
C GLN A 319 -0.17 -8.87 23.61
N PHE A 320 -0.81 -7.74 23.26
CA PHE A 320 -0.06 -6.53 22.95
C PHE A 320 0.67 -5.97 24.18
N HIS A 321 0.09 -6.07 25.37
CA HIS A 321 0.76 -5.65 26.60
C HIS A 321 2.04 -6.49 26.85
N GLU A 322 2.01 -7.80 26.65
CA GLU A 322 3.20 -8.67 26.72
C GLU A 322 4.28 -8.22 25.72
N MET A 323 3.89 -7.96 24.46
CA MET A 323 4.81 -7.45 23.44
C MET A 323 5.42 -6.10 23.85
N TYR A 324 4.61 -5.22 24.43
CA TYR A 324 5.03 -3.90 24.89
C TYR A 324 6.09 -3.99 26.00
N GLU A 325 5.91 -4.88 26.98
CA GLU A 325 6.91 -5.08 28.06
C GLU A 325 8.29 -5.45 27.52
N LYS A 326 8.33 -6.20 26.42
CA LYS A 326 9.59 -6.60 25.77
C LYS A 326 10.22 -5.47 24.95
N LEU A 327 9.43 -4.52 24.46
CA LEU A 327 9.86 -3.47 23.54
C LEU A 327 10.25 -2.17 24.24
N GLU A 328 9.51 -1.75 25.27
CA GLU A 328 9.75 -0.48 25.96
C GLU A 328 11.20 -0.29 26.42
N PRO A 329 11.89 -1.31 26.99
CA PRO A 329 13.27 -1.16 27.43
C PRO A 329 14.22 -0.71 26.31
N GLY A 330 13.90 -1.01 25.04
CA GLY A 330 14.73 -0.71 23.88
C GLY A 330 14.39 0.58 23.14
N PHE A 331 13.54 1.45 23.68
CA PHE A 331 13.10 2.66 22.95
C PHE A 331 14.25 3.62 22.62
N ASN A 332 15.26 3.72 23.48
CA ASN A 332 16.45 4.54 23.20
C ASN A 332 17.21 3.99 21.99
N GLU A 333 17.46 2.70 21.99
CA GLU A 333 18.19 1.99 20.95
C GLU A 333 17.43 2.00 19.62
N LEU A 334 16.08 1.99 19.65
CA LEU A 334 15.27 2.19 18.45
C LEU A 334 15.54 3.54 17.79
N LEU A 335 15.70 4.60 18.58
CA LEU A 335 16.03 5.93 18.05
C LEU A 335 17.48 5.96 17.53
N ASP A 336 18.43 5.42 18.30
CA ASP A 336 19.85 5.33 17.92
C ASP A 336 20.06 4.59 16.59
N HIS A 337 19.28 3.53 16.36
CA HIS A 337 19.36 2.73 15.14
C HIS A 337 18.48 3.26 14.01
N GLY A 338 17.85 4.44 14.16
CA GLY A 338 16.99 5.05 13.15
C GLY A 338 15.66 4.31 12.90
N GLN A 339 15.22 3.46 13.84
CA GLN A 339 14.03 2.61 13.74
C GLN A 339 12.75 3.32 14.21
N ALA A 340 12.59 4.60 13.84
CA ALA A 340 11.44 5.42 14.22
C ALA A 340 10.09 4.83 13.76
N SER A 341 10.08 4.06 12.67
CA SER A 341 8.89 3.34 12.19
C SER A 341 8.36 2.33 13.20
N MET A 342 9.23 1.76 14.03
CA MET A 342 8.86 0.86 15.11
C MET A 342 8.06 1.58 16.19
N LEU A 343 8.49 2.79 16.59
CA LEU A 343 7.76 3.62 17.56
C LEU A 343 6.37 4.01 17.03
N VAL A 344 6.25 4.29 15.72
CA VAL A 344 4.96 4.52 15.05
C VAL A 344 4.06 3.29 15.15
N CYS A 345 4.58 2.10 14.83
CA CYS A 345 3.83 0.84 14.92
C CYS A 345 3.33 0.57 16.34
N ILE A 346 4.18 0.78 17.35
CA ILE A 346 3.81 0.62 18.76
C ILE A 346 2.72 1.63 19.16
N ALA A 347 2.81 2.88 18.72
CA ALA A 347 1.79 3.89 18.99
C ALA A 347 0.44 3.53 18.36
N ALA A 348 0.44 3.02 17.13
CA ALA A 348 -0.75 2.53 16.46
C ALA A 348 -1.40 1.36 17.23
N ALA A 349 -0.60 0.43 17.75
CA ALA A 349 -1.08 -0.68 18.56
C ALA A 349 -1.61 -0.22 19.93
N CYS A 350 -0.96 0.75 20.59
CA CYS A 350 -1.48 1.39 21.81
C CYS A 350 -2.85 2.04 21.60
N LYS A 351 -3.10 2.62 20.41
CA LYS A 351 -4.43 3.13 20.05
C LYS A 351 -5.41 1.98 19.83
N THR A 352 -5.05 1.00 19.02
CA THR A 352 -5.92 -0.13 18.61
C THR A 352 -6.41 -0.93 19.81
N HIS A 353 -5.52 -1.26 20.75
CA HIS A 353 -5.85 -2.07 21.94
C HIS A 353 -6.22 -1.23 23.16
N SER A 354 -6.16 0.10 23.07
CA SER A 354 -6.44 1.03 24.17
C SER A 354 -5.67 0.75 25.47
N VAL A 355 -4.44 0.23 25.36
CA VAL A 355 -3.55 -0.05 26.50
C VAL A 355 -2.20 0.67 26.33
N ASN A 356 -1.49 0.83 27.44
CA ASN A 356 -0.15 1.45 27.51
C ASN A 356 -0.03 2.89 26.98
N GLN A 357 -1.11 3.57 26.59
CA GLN A 357 -1.06 4.91 25.97
C GLN A 357 -0.30 5.96 26.82
N ALA A 358 -0.63 6.08 28.11
CA ALA A 358 0.05 7.02 29.00
C ALA A 358 1.50 6.61 29.32
N ARG A 359 1.73 5.29 29.44
CA ARG A 359 3.06 4.70 29.64
C ARG A 359 3.96 4.97 28.43
N PHE A 360 3.43 4.81 27.22
CA PHE A 360 4.10 5.10 25.96
C PHE A 360 4.50 6.56 25.84
N VAL A 361 3.61 7.52 26.14
CA VAL A 361 3.96 8.94 26.14
C VAL A 361 5.10 9.22 27.14
N THR A 362 5.04 8.61 28.33
CA THR A 362 6.09 8.78 29.35
C THR A 362 7.43 8.18 28.93
N ALA A 363 7.42 6.97 28.36
CA ALA A 363 8.61 6.31 27.81
C ALA A 363 9.22 7.11 26.65
N LEU A 364 8.38 7.66 25.77
CA LEU A 364 8.80 8.52 24.67
C LEU A 364 9.44 9.83 25.17
N MET A 365 8.86 10.47 26.20
CA MET A 365 9.47 11.64 26.83
C MET A 365 10.85 11.34 27.41
N LYS A 366 11.02 10.16 28.03
CA LYS A 366 12.33 9.70 28.52
C LYS A 366 13.30 9.48 27.36
N THR A 367 12.85 8.83 26.30
CA THR A 367 13.66 8.52 25.09
C THR A 367 14.14 9.79 24.37
N LEU A 368 13.30 10.83 24.35
CA LEU A 368 13.60 12.13 23.73
C LEU A 368 14.30 13.11 24.69
N HIS A 369 14.63 12.68 25.91
CA HIS A 369 15.27 13.47 26.96
C HIS A 369 14.50 14.75 27.35
N CYS A 370 13.15 14.68 27.32
CA CYS A 370 12.25 15.77 27.72
C CYS A 370 11.28 15.38 28.85
N ALA A 371 11.54 14.27 29.55
CA ALA A 371 10.77 13.87 30.73
C ALA A 371 11.10 14.74 31.96
N GLU A 372 12.37 15.09 32.13
CA GLU A 372 12.86 15.91 33.23
C GLU A 372 13.94 16.87 32.72
N PRO A 373 14.01 18.10 33.24
CA PRO A 373 13.02 18.76 34.10
C PRO A 373 11.68 19.06 33.39
N GLU A 374 10.66 19.45 34.17
CA GLU A 374 9.28 19.67 33.69
C GLU A 374 9.17 20.76 32.61
N ASP A 375 10.01 21.78 32.66
CA ASP A 375 10.11 22.83 31.64
C ASP A 375 10.43 22.26 30.25
N ARG A 376 11.08 21.09 30.15
CA ARG A 376 11.35 20.43 28.85
C ARG A 376 10.09 19.85 28.21
N HIS A 377 8.99 19.69 28.95
CA HIS A 377 7.77 19.06 28.42
C HIS A 377 7.20 19.83 27.23
N VAL A 378 7.43 21.15 27.16
CA VAL A 378 7.01 22.00 26.04
C VAL A 378 7.68 21.62 24.72
N PHE A 379 8.79 20.86 24.75
CA PHE A 379 9.49 20.40 23.56
C PHE A 379 9.05 19.03 23.06
N LEU A 380 8.15 18.31 23.75
CA LEU A 380 7.74 16.95 23.37
C LEU A 380 7.31 16.86 21.88
N THR A 381 6.40 17.72 21.45
CA THR A 381 5.88 17.74 20.08
C THR A 381 6.95 18.10 19.03
N PRO A 382 7.74 19.18 19.16
CA PRO A 382 8.81 19.45 18.20
C PRO A 382 9.86 18.32 18.17
N LEU A 383 10.24 17.73 19.31
CA LEU A 383 11.17 16.60 19.34
C LEU A 383 10.64 15.39 18.56
N ILE A 384 9.34 15.10 18.67
CA ILE A 384 8.69 14.05 17.88
C ILE A 384 8.62 14.43 16.39
N LEU A 385 8.23 15.66 16.04
CA LEU A 385 8.13 16.12 14.66
C LEU A 385 9.42 15.89 13.86
N TYR A 386 10.56 16.01 14.53
CA TYR A 386 11.88 15.89 13.92
C TYR A 386 12.60 14.59 14.28
N MET A 387 12.01 13.73 15.13
CA MET A 387 12.62 12.51 15.67
C MET A 387 14.02 12.76 16.26
N LYS A 388 14.15 13.80 17.08
CA LYS A 388 15.41 14.23 17.70
C LYS A 388 15.32 14.20 19.22
N ARG A 389 16.46 13.98 19.88
CA ARG A 389 16.56 14.20 21.33
C ARG A 389 16.70 15.68 21.65
N TYR A 390 16.40 16.07 22.89
CA TYR A 390 16.45 17.45 23.35
C TYR A 390 17.79 18.13 23.04
N GLU A 391 18.91 17.43 23.23
CA GLU A 391 20.26 17.96 23.02
C GLU A 391 20.61 18.18 21.53
N GLU A 392 19.94 17.46 20.63
CA GLU A 392 20.17 17.49 19.17
C GLU A 392 19.22 18.47 18.47
N TYR A 393 18.24 18.99 19.22
CA TYR A 393 17.16 19.81 18.69
C TYR A 393 17.55 21.28 18.63
N ASP A 394 17.79 21.74 17.42
CA ASP A 394 18.00 23.14 17.12
C ASP A 394 16.66 23.89 17.03
N GLN A 395 16.42 24.77 18.00
CA GLN A 395 15.19 25.56 18.10
C GLN A 395 15.06 26.59 16.96
N THR A 396 16.15 26.95 16.28
CA THR A 396 16.11 27.92 15.18
C THR A 396 15.46 27.38 13.91
N HIS A 397 15.36 26.04 13.78
CA HIS A 397 14.81 25.35 12.60
C HIS A 397 13.33 24.94 12.76
N GLN A 398 12.61 25.52 13.73
CA GLN A 398 11.18 25.29 13.93
C GLN A 398 10.39 25.49 12.62
N GLY A 399 9.62 24.48 12.24
CA GLY A 399 8.77 24.50 11.05
C GLY A 399 9.39 23.98 9.75
N THR A 400 10.67 23.56 9.75
CA THR A 400 11.34 23.05 8.53
C THR A 400 11.62 21.54 8.61
N ALA A 401 11.42 20.81 7.51
CA ALA A 401 11.75 19.38 7.37
C ALA A 401 11.09 18.41 8.40
N VAL A 402 9.76 18.49 8.57
CA VAL A 402 8.99 17.51 9.37
C VAL A 402 9.25 16.07 8.89
N VAL A 403 9.66 15.20 9.80
CA VAL A 403 9.91 13.78 9.52
C VAL A 403 8.57 13.05 9.40
N TYR A 404 8.43 12.22 8.37
CA TYR A 404 7.20 11.47 8.11
C TYR A 404 6.77 10.62 9.32
N GLN A 405 7.72 9.86 9.90
CA GLN A 405 7.49 9.03 11.08
C GLN A 405 7.05 9.87 12.29
N GLY A 406 7.66 11.03 12.50
CA GLY A 406 7.27 11.98 13.55
C GLY A 406 5.84 12.48 13.37
N SER A 407 5.45 12.81 12.14
CA SER A 407 4.07 13.21 11.81
C SER A 407 3.07 12.10 12.12
N VAL A 408 3.29 10.88 11.62
CA VAL A 408 2.36 9.76 11.83
C VAL A 408 2.30 9.37 13.32
N LEU A 409 3.42 9.43 14.04
CA LEU A 409 3.46 9.21 15.48
C LEU A 409 2.56 10.21 16.23
N LEU A 410 2.65 11.51 15.93
CA LEU A 410 1.80 12.52 16.55
C LEU A 410 0.31 12.34 16.20
N GLN A 411 0.00 11.93 14.97
CA GLN A 411 -1.37 11.62 14.58
C GLN A 411 -1.97 10.53 15.48
N HIS A 412 -1.22 9.47 15.80
CA HIS A 412 -1.67 8.47 16.78
C HIS A 412 -1.80 9.05 18.19
N LEU A 413 -0.81 9.82 18.66
CA LEU A 413 -0.82 10.39 20.00
C LEU A 413 -2.01 11.33 20.24
N PHE A 414 -2.44 12.09 19.24
CA PHE A 414 -3.63 12.94 19.37
C PHE A 414 -4.94 12.14 19.46
N THR A 415 -4.94 10.84 19.18
CA THR A 415 -6.11 9.96 19.34
C THR A 415 -6.09 9.14 20.64
N PHE A 416 -5.06 9.27 21.47
CA PHE A 416 -4.98 8.63 22.78
C PHE A 416 -5.96 9.27 23.77
N GLY A 417 -6.38 8.53 24.79
CA GLY A 417 -7.33 9.04 25.81
C GLY A 417 -6.79 10.21 26.65
N LYS A 418 -5.47 10.42 26.67
CA LYS A 418 -4.81 11.53 27.39
C LYS A 418 -3.84 12.25 26.46
N THR A 419 -4.29 13.34 25.86
CA THR A 419 -3.54 14.12 24.86
C THR A 419 -2.82 15.35 25.44
N GLN A 420 -3.00 15.65 26.73
CA GLN A 420 -2.73 16.97 27.31
C GLN A 420 -1.27 17.41 27.14
N LYS A 421 -0.29 16.53 27.42
CA LYS A 421 1.14 16.86 27.31
C LYS A 421 1.54 17.20 25.87
N VAL A 422 1.12 16.38 24.91
CA VAL A 422 1.43 16.56 23.48
C VAL A 422 0.72 17.80 22.94
N ALA A 423 -0.56 17.99 23.30
CA ALA A 423 -1.34 19.14 22.91
C ALA A 423 -0.75 20.46 23.45
N GLN A 424 -0.36 20.49 24.72
CA GLN A 424 0.24 21.68 25.32
C GLN A 424 1.59 22.00 24.69
N SER A 425 2.42 20.99 24.44
CA SER A 425 3.70 21.17 23.74
C SER A 425 3.52 21.73 22.32
N LEU A 426 2.52 21.26 21.56
CA LEU A 426 2.19 21.84 20.25
C LEU A 426 1.81 23.33 20.38
N LEU A 427 0.98 23.67 21.37
CA LEU A 427 0.50 25.03 21.63
C LEU A 427 1.56 25.96 22.26
N SER A 428 2.72 25.42 22.64
CA SER A 428 3.88 26.21 23.09
C SER A 428 4.81 26.63 21.95
N MET A 429 4.57 26.15 20.73
CA MET A 429 5.33 26.55 19.54
C MET A 429 4.93 27.96 19.08
N SER A 430 5.80 28.66 18.34
CA SER A 430 5.48 29.97 17.77
C SER A 430 4.42 29.88 16.67
N SER A 431 3.70 30.97 16.45
CA SER A 431 2.69 31.07 15.40
C SER A 431 3.28 30.85 14.00
N GLU A 432 4.50 31.34 13.76
CA GLU A 432 5.25 31.14 12.52
C GLU A 432 5.62 29.68 12.30
N ALA A 433 6.03 28.97 13.35
CA ALA A 433 6.34 27.54 13.29
C ALA A 433 5.07 26.71 13.00
N LEU A 434 3.95 27.03 13.68
CA LEU A 434 2.67 26.37 13.45
C LEU A 434 2.18 26.59 12.01
N LYS A 435 2.33 27.80 11.47
CA LYS A 435 2.05 28.07 10.05
C LYS A 435 2.94 27.23 9.14
N ALA A 436 4.25 27.18 9.37
CA ALA A 436 5.18 26.41 8.54
C ALA A 436 4.84 24.91 8.56
N ILE A 437 4.44 24.37 9.72
CA ILE A 437 3.94 23.00 9.85
C ILE A 437 2.64 22.81 9.05
N ALA A 438 1.69 23.74 9.14
CA ALA A 438 0.43 23.68 8.39
C ALA A 438 0.62 23.68 6.87
N CYS A 439 1.66 24.35 6.37
CA CYS A 439 2.02 24.39 4.95
C CYS A 439 2.95 23.24 4.50
N CYS A 440 3.29 22.31 5.40
CA CYS A 440 4.17 21.18 5.11
C CYS A 440 3.33 19.93 4.74
N PRO A 441 3.69 19.15 3.69
CA PRO A 441 2.95 17.94 3.32
C PRO A 441 2.75 16.94 4.45
N CYS A 442 3.76 16.76 5.32
CA CYS A 442 3.64 15.86 6.48
C CYS A 442 3.10 16.60 7.71
N GLY A 443 3.46 17.87 7.88
CA GLY A 443 3.07 18.67 9.04
C GLY A 443 1.58 19.01 9.08
N SER A 444 0.96 19.25 7.93
CA SER A 444 -0.48 19.58 7.86
C SER A 444 -1.33 18.48 8.46
N HIS A 445 -0.98 17.21 8.23
CA HIS A 445 -1.67 16.06 8.81
C HIS A 445 -1.59 15.99 10.34
N VAL A 446 -0.53 16.53 10.95
CA VAL A 446 -0.41 16.62 12.41
C VAL A 446 -1.43 17.58 12.98
N LEU A 447 -1.55 18.76 12.36
CA LEU A 447 -2.51 19.77 12.78
C LEU A 447 -3.94 19.34 12.46
N ASP A 448 -4.18 18.68 11.33
CA ASP A 448 -5.47 18.07 11.02
C ASP A 448 -5.86 17.06 12.11
N ALA A 449 -4.97 16.15 12.50
CA ALA A 449 -5.25 15.18 13.56
C ALA A 449 -5.52 15.85 14.92
N PHE A 450 -4.81 16.93 15.26
CA PHE A 450 -5.07 17.71 16.46
C PHE A 450 -6.47 18.34 16.45
N VAL A 451 -6.84 18.98 15.33
CA VAL A 451 -8.10 19.72 15.19
C VAL A 451 -9.29 18.78 15.06
N GLN A 452 -9.13 17.64 14.38
CA GLN A 452 -10.20 16.68 14.15
C GLN A 452 -10.39 15.67 15.29
N SER A 453 -9.38 15.43 16.13
CA SER A 453 -9.46 14.47 17.23
C SER A 453 -10.53 14.84 18.27
N ASP A 454 -11.34 13.86 18.66
CA ASP A 454 -12.30 13.95 19.77
C ASP A 454 -11.63 13.97 21.16
N GLN A 455 -10.40 13.45 21.25
CA GLN A 455 -9.62 13.40 22.50
C GLN A 455 -8.88 14.71 22.80
N VAL A 456 -8.76 15.62 21.84
CA VAL A 456 -8.17 16.94 22.05
C VAL A 456 -9.24 17.91 22.57
N LYS A 457 -8.96 18.53 23.72
CA LYS A 457 -9.89 19.46 24.37
C LYS A 457 -10.26 20.61 23.43
N LYS A 458 -11.54 20.98 23.43
CA LYS A 458 -12.06 22.13 22.65
C LYS A 458 -11.28 23.42 22.93
N ALA A 459 -10.95 23.69 24.20
CA ALA A 459 -10.17 24.87 24.59
C ALA A 459 -8.78 24.92 23.91
N SER A 460 -8.13 23.76 23.75
CA SER A 460 -6.84 23.64 23.06
C SER A 460 -6.98 23.95 21.56
N LYS A 461 -8.05 23.49 20.92
CA LYS A 461 -8.38 23.84 19.53
C LYS A 461 -8.65 25.34 19.38
N GLU A 462 -9.42 25.91 20.32
CA GLU A 462 -9.71 27.34 20.33
C GLU A 462 -8.47 28.19 20.55
N GLN A 463 -7.49 27.72 21.33
CA GLN A 463 -6.19 28.35 21.48
C GLN A 463 -5.38 28.33 20.19
N LEU A 464 -5.29 27.19 19.50
CA LEU A 464 -4.60 27.10 18.21
C LEU A 464 -5.14 28.11 17.20
N ILE A 465 -6.47 28.22 17.10
CA ILE A 465 -7.14 29.19 16.22
C ILE A 465 -6.73 30.63 16.55
N ARG A 466 -6.62 30.97 17.85
CA ARG A 466 -6.17 32.31 18.26
C ARG A 466 -4.71 32.57 17.92
N MET A 467 -3.85 31.58 18.08
CA MET A 467 -2.42 31.70 17.77
C MET A 467 -2.16 31.94 16.28
N LEU A 468 -3.03 31.46 15.39
CA LEU A 468 -2.89 31.61 13.94
C LEU A 468 -3.49 32.93 13.39
N LYS A 469 -4.03 33.79 14.25
CA LYS A 469 -4.56 35.11 13.84
C LYS A 469 -3.44 35.92 13.18
N GLY A 470 -3.75 36.56 12.05
CA GLY A 470 -2.82 37.29 11.20
C GLY A 470 -2.08 36.43 10.17
N LEU A 471 -2.28 35.11 10.17
CA LEU A 471 -1.60 34.18 9.26
C LEU A 471 -2.55 33.48 8.27
N TYR A 472 -3.87 33.68 8.37
CA TYR A 472 -4.87 32.97 7.57
C TYR A 472 -4.78 33.26 6.09
N GLU A 473 -4.40 34.47 5.67
CA GLU A 473 -4.14 34.79 4.27
C GLU A 473 -3.10 33.83 3.68
N SER A 474 -1.95 33.72 4.34
CA SER A 474 -0.84 32.89 3.88
C SER A 474 -1.16 31.40 3.92
N LEU A 475 -1.94 30.95 4.93
CA LEU A 475 -2.40 29.57 5.02
C LEU A 475 -3.40 29.25 3.90
N ALA A 476 -4.37 30.13 3.66
CA ALA A 476 -5.44 29.91 2.67
C ALA A 476 -4.92 29.85 1.22
N MET A 477 -3.79 30.51 0.94
CA MET A 477 -3.17 30.49 -0.39
C MET A 477 -2.22 29.31 -0.61
N ASP A 478 -1.82 28.59 0.45
CA ASP A 478 -0.94 27.43 0.37
C ASP A 478 -1.70 26.13 0.01
N LYS A 479 -1.00 25.20 -0.65
CA LYS A 479 -1.57 23.91 -1.06
C LYS A 479 -2.06 23.07 0.12
N TYR A 480 -1.28 22.97 1.18
CA TYR A 480 -1.60 22.16 2.37
C TYR A 480 -2.29 23.01 3.43
N GLY A 481 -1.85 24.26 3.60
CA GLY A 481 -2.45 25.22 4.52
C GLY A 481 -3.92 25.47 4.24
N SER A 482 -4.33 25.52 2.97
CA SER A 482 -5.75 25.71 2.61
C SER A 482 -6.64 24.56 3.08
N CYS A 483 -6.16 23.32 2.98
CA CYS A 483 -6.85 22.15 3.49
C CYS A 483 -7.01 22.25 5.02
N PHE A 484 -5.93 22.58 5.71
CA PHE A 484 -5.92 22.77 7.16
C PHE A 484 -6.89 23.89 7.59
N VAL A 485 -6.92 25.04 6.92
CA VAL A 485 -7.87 26.13 7.23
C VAL A 485 -9.32 25.67 7.07
N MET A 486 -9.63 24.87 6.05
CA MET A 486 -10.98 24.33 5.86
C MET A 486 -11.37 23.34 6.97
N ASN A 487 -10.43 22.53 7.47
CA ASN A 487 -10.67 21.62 8.60
C ASN A 487 -10.82 22.38 9.93
N LEU A 488 -9.98 23.40 10.14
CA LEU A 488 -10.01 24.29 11.30
C LEU A 488 -11.32 25.08 11.35
N TRP A 489 -11.86 25.48 10.19
CA TRP A 489 -13.18 26.11 10.08
C TRP A 489 -14.31 25.26 10.65
N ASP A 490 -14.26 23.94 10.44
CA ASP A 490 -15.34 23.04 10.83
C ASP A 490 -15.45 22.88 12.36
N VAL A 491 -14.36 23.11 13.10
CA VAL A 491 -14.34 23.07 14.57
C VAL A 491 -14.37 24.44 15.24
N ALA A 492 -14.15 25.52 14.48
CA ALA A 492 -14.18 26.87 14.99
C ALA A 492 -15.56 27.27 15.55
N ASN A 493 -15.57 27.99 16.66
CA ASN A 493 -16.80 28.59 17.18
C ASN A 493 -17.21 29.81 16.36
N MET A 494 -18.40 30.36 16.60
CA MET A 494 -18.94 31.43 15.75
C MET A 494 -18.10 32.72 15.80
N ALA A 495 -17.54 33.06 16.97
CA ALA A 495 -16.69 34.25 17.11
C ALA A 495 -15.40 34.08 16.31
N GLN A 496 -14.76 32.91 16.41
CA GLN A 496 -13.57 32.58 15.63
C GLN A 496 -13.82 32.55 14.13
N LYS A 497 -14.99 32.04 13.71
CA LYS A 497 -15.40 32.07 12.31
C LYS A 497 -15.49 33.50 11.79
N VAL A 498 -16.02 34.42 12.60
CA VAL A 498 -16.02 35.85 12.26
C VAL A 498 -14.59 36.36 12.15
N ASP A 499 -13.73 36.14 13.14
CA ASP A 499 -12.33 36.62 13.12
C ASP A 499 -11.58 36.17 11.86
N ILE A 500 -11.67 34.88 11.51
CA ILE A 500 -11.04 34.30 10.33
C ILE A 500 -11.61 34.90 9.04
N ALA A 501 -12.94 35.07 8.97
CA ALA A 501 -13.60 35.60 7.78
C ALA A 501 -13.29 37.09 7.56
N GLU A 502 -13.18 37.88 8.64
CA GLU A 502 -12.76 39.29 8.58
C GLU A 502 -11.34 39.38 7.99
N GLU A 503 -10.39 38.64 8.55
CA GLU A 503 -9.01 38.66 8.07
C GLU A 503 -8.88 38.29 6.58
N LEU A 504 -9.64 37.29 6.14
CA LEU A 504 -9.62 36.85 4.74
C LEU A 504 -10.41 37.78 3.81
N SER A 505 -11.39 38.54 4.33
CA SER A 505 -12.20 39.46 3.53
C SER A 505 -11.38 40.65 3.02
N ASP A 506 -10.41 41.12 3.81
CA ASP A 506 -9.49 42.20 3.41
C ASP A 506 -8.57 41.78 2.24
N LYS A 507 -8.53 40.48 1.92
CA LYS A 507 -7.61 39.86 0.95
C LYS A 507 -8.36 39.19 -0.20
N GLU A 508 -9.61 39.57 -0.44
CA GLU A 508 -10.47 38.93 -1.45
C GLU A 508 -9.82 38.85 -2.85
N SER A 509 -9.20 39.94 -3.30
CA SER A 509 -8.54 40.00 -4.60
C SER A 509 -7.38 39.01 -4.72
N ALA A 510 -6.55 38.88 -3.68
CA ALA A 510 -5.46 37.90 -3.62
C ALA A 510 -6.00 36.46 -3.64
N LEU A 511 -7.01 36.17 -2.81
CA LEU A 511 -7.63 34.84 -2.74
C LEU A 511 -8.27 34.43 -4.06
N ALA A 512 -8.88 35.36 -4.80
CA ALA A 512 -9.50 35.10 -6.09
C ALA A 512 -8.49 34.63 -7.15
N THR A 513 -7.23 35.09 -7.08
CA THR A 513 -6.17 34.68 -8.01
C THR A 513 -5.59 33.29 -7.69
N SER A 514 -5.57 32.90 -6.41
CA SER A 514 -5.06 31.59 -5.99
C SER A 514 -6.09 30.46 -6.18
N MET A 515 -5.67 29.32 -6.74
CA MET A 515 -6.53 28.12 -6.81
C MET A 515 -6.99 27.69 -5.41
N HIS A 516 -6.08 27.68 -4.45
CA HIS A 516 -6.34 27.28 -3.07
C HIS A 516 -7.18 28.33 -2.33
N GLY A 517 -6.86 29.61 -2.54
CA GLY A 517 -7.64 30.73 -1.99
C GLY A 517 -9.10 30.67 -2.39
N ARG A 518 -9.40 30.44 -3.69
CA ARG A 518 -10.79 30.26 -4.18
C ARG A 518 -11.54 29.13 -3.48
N LEU A 519 -10.87 28.00 -3.19
CA LEU A 519 -11.49 26.88 -2.47
C LEU A 519 -11.85 27.27 -1.03
N VAL A 520 -10.93 27.94 -0.33
CA VAL A 520 -11.17 28.45 1.03
C VAL A 520 -12.31 29.47 1.02
N SER A 521 -12.27 30.47 0.13
CA SER A 521 -13.34 31.48 -0.01
C SER A 521 -14.71 30.86 -0.22
N LYS A 522 -14.80 29.79 -1.03
CA LYS A 522 -16.02 29.04 -1.26
C LYS A 522 -16.48 28.29 0.00
N LYS A 523 -15.59 27.55 0.67
CA LYS A 523 -15.90 26.80 1.91
C LYS A 523 -16.43 27.73 3.01
N LEU A 524 -15.75 28.85 3.21
CA LEU A 524 -16.10 29.86 4.22
C LEU A 524 -17.29 30.72 3.81
N SER A 525 -17.68 30.70 2.52
CA SER A 525 -18.74 31.53 1.96
C SER A 525 -18.44 33.03 2.13
N LEU A 526 -17.18 33.44 1.89
CA LEU A 526 -16.69 34.80 2.14
C LEU A 526 -17.49 35.88 1.40
N TYR A 527 -17.97 35.60 0.19
CA TYR A 527 -18.86 36.53 -0.52
C TYR A 527 -20.11 36.91 0.30
N HIS A 528 -20.74 35.93 0.96
CA HIS A 528 -21.88 36.21 1.83
C HIS A 528 -21.42 36.94 3.09
N PHE A 529 -20.24 36.65 3.62
CA PHE A 529 -19.70 37.37 4.76
C PHE A 529 -19.55 38.87 4.46
N ILE A 530 -19.00 39.21 3.30
CA ILE A 530 -18.72 40.59 2.85
C ILE A 530 -20.03 41.35 2.56
N HIS A 531 -20.94 40.76 1.80
CA HIS A 531 -22.10 41.49 1.27
C HIS A 531 -23.41 41.22 2.02
N ARG A 532 -23.52 40.11 2.76
CA ARG A 532 -24.77 39.62 3.39
C ARG A 532 -24.49 38.94 4.74
N ARG A 533 -23.94 39.71 5.69
CA ARG A 533 -23.42 39.19 6.97
C ARG A 533 -24.47 38.41 7.80
N ASN A 534 -25.74 38.82 7.74
CA ASN A 534 -26.85 38.13 8.43
C ASN A 534 -27.11 36.74 7.82
N ASP A 535 -27.29 36.67 6.49
CA ASP A 535 -27.47 35.41 5.75
C ASP A 535 -26.29 34.46 5.99
N TRP A 536 -25.07 35.02 6.02
CA TRP A 536 -23.88 34.24 6.32
C TRP A 536 -23.92 33.63 7.72
N ALA A 537 -24.32 34.41 8.74
CA ALA A 537 -24.42 33.91 10.11
C ALA A 537 -25.46 32.79 10.25
N GLU A 538 -26.59 32.91 9.56
CA GLU A 538 -27.62 31.86 9.49
C GLU A 538 -27.11 30.60 8.80
N LEU A 539 -26.39 30.75 7.68
CA LEU A 539 -25.75 29.65 6.96
C LEU A 539 -24.74 28.89 7.82
N GLN A 540 -23.94 29.58 8.64
CA GLN A 540 -22.99 28.92 9.54
C GLN A 540 -23.70 28.19 10.68
N LYS A 541 -24.81 28.74 11.20
CA LYS A 541 -25.63 28.08 12.23
C LYS A 541 -26.34 26.84 11.70
N SER A 542 -26.90 26.88 10.49
CA SER A 542 -27.61 25.75 9.88
C SER A 542 -26.67 24.57 9.60
N LYS A 543 -25.50 24.83 8.99
CA LYS A 543 -24.46 23.81 8.76
C LYS A 543 -24.03 23.10 10.05
N LYS A 544 -23.92 23.85 11.16
CA LYS A 544 -23.59 23.27 12.47
C LYS A 544 -24.70 22.34 13.00
N LYS A 545 -25.98 22.74 12.87
CA LYS A 545 -27.11 21.90 13.27
C LYS A 545 -27.16 20.59 12.48
N THR A 546 -27.01 20.67 11.16
CA THR A 546 -26.98 19.49 10.28
C THR A 546 -25.83 18.54 10.65
N SER A 547 -24.62 19.06 10.87
CA SER A 547 -23.47 18.25 11.28
C SER A 547 -23.69 17.52 12.62
N LEU A 548 -24.26 18.20 13.63
CA LEU A 548 -24.60 17.60 14.91
C LEU A 548 -25.62 16.46 14.76
N LEU A 549 -26.70 16.70 13.99
CA LEU A 549 -27.71 15.68 13.70
C LEU A 549 -27.09 14.42 13.07
N PHE A 550 -26.16 14.57 12.12
CA PHE A 550 -25.46 13.43 11.52
C PHE A 550 -24.49 12.73 12.48
N GLN A 551 -23.82 13.47 13.38
CA GLN A 551 -22.94 12.86 14.38
C GLN A 551 -23.72 12.03 15.40
N ASP A 552 -24.91 12.46 15.80
CA ASP A 552 -25.74 11.72 16.73
C ASP A 552 -26.21 10.39 16.10
N ILE A 553 -26.58 10.39 14.82
CA ILE A 553 -26.93 9.18 14.07
C ILE A 553 -25.77 8.18 13.96
N ILE A 554 -24.52 8.67 13.84
CA ILE A 554 -23.33 7.82 13.73
C ILE A 554 -22.94 7.23 15.09
N LYS A 555 -23.20 7.92 16.20
CA LYS A 555 -22.92 7.42 17.56
C LYS A 555 -23.95 6.42 18.08
N GLU A 556 -25.12 6.35 17.47
CA GLU A 556 -26.18 5.36 17.78
C GLU A 556 -26.01 4.01 17.06
N LYS A 557 -24.94 3.84 16.27
CA LYS A 557 -24.51 2.56 15.68
C LYS A 557 -23.15 2.16 16.23
#